data_AF-A0A2D6MAM4-F1
#
_entry.id   AF-A0A2D6MAM4-F1
#
_cell.length_a   1.000
_cell.length_b   1.000
_cell.length_c   1.000
_cell.angle_alpha   90.00
_cell.angle_beta   90.00
_cell.angle_gamma   90.00
#
_symmetry.space_group_name_H-M   'P 1'
#
loop_
_entity.id
_entity.type
_entity.pdbx_description
1 polymer ?
#
loop_
_entity_poly.entity_id
_entity_poly.type
_entity_poly.pdbx_seq_one_letter_code
_entity_poly.pdbx_strand_id
1 'polypeptide(L)'
;MKVTKIPENIYKFSENKSLKELRTYIDNTYQLHYSKNRFQAMEFIEECGHGSGFCMGNILKYAQRYGRKGGKNKDDLMKILHYGIMMLHIHEQESEDEVK
;
A
#
# COMPACT_ATOMS: atom_id res chain seq x y z
N MET A 1 -19.33 -9.46 12.15
CA MET A 1 -18.62 -10.59 12.81
C MET A 1 -18.03 -10.11 14.13
N LYS A 2 -18.12 -10.89 15.22
CA LYS A 2 -17.31 -10.61 16.41
C LYS A 2 -15.85 -10.96 16.09
N VAL A 3 -15.01 -9.94 15.96
CA VAL A 3 -13.58 -10.15 15.70
C VAL A 3 -12.93 -10.58 17.01
N THR A 4 -12.61 -11.86 17.13
CA THR A 4 -11.81 -12.37 18.25
C THR A 4 -10.37 -11.92 18.05
N LYS A 5 -9.81 -11.21 19.02
CA LYS A 5 -8.42 -10.74 18.96
C LYS A 5 -7.49 -11.95 18.94
N ILE A 6 -6.81 -12.20 17.82
CA ILE A 6 -5.83 -13.28 17.68
C ILE A 6 -4.52 -12.82 18.32
N PRO A 7 -3.95 -13.57 19.28
CA PRO A 7 -2.62 -13.28 19.81
C PRO A 7 -1.55 -13.15 18.71
N GLU A 8 -0.67 -12.14 18.81
CA GLU A 8 0.35 -11.84 17.80
C GLU A 8 1.33 -13.00 17.51
N ASN A 9 1.47 -13.95 18.43
CA ASN A 9 2.36 -15.10 18.30
C ASN A 9 1.75 -16.29 17.52
N ILE A 10 0.49 -16.20 17.09
CA ILE A 10 -0.20 -17.28 16.37
C ILE A 10 0.06 -17.25 14.85
N TYR A 11 0.50 -16.11 14.33
CA TYR A 11 0.78 -15.90 12.92
C TYR A 11 1.92 -16.82 12.41
N LYS A 12 1.54 -17.88 11.68
CA LYS A 12 2.45 -18.95 11.22
C LYS A 12 3.53 -18.44 10.25
N PHE A 13 3.24 -17.39 9.49
CA PHE A 13 4.13 -16.84 8.48
C PHE A 13 4.82 -15.55 8.96
N SER A 14 4.80 -15.27 10.27
CA SER A 14 5.32 -14.03 10.85
C SER A 14 4.65 -12.76 10.28
N GLU A 15 3.36 -12.84 9.95
CA GLU A 15 2.57 -11.73 9.41
C GLU A 15 2.61 -10.51 10.33
N ASN A 16 2.62 -10.72 11.64
CA ASN A 16 2.80 -9.66 12.63
C ASN A 16 4.10 -8.85 12.42
N LYS A 17 5.20 -9.50 12.07
CA LYS A 17 6.48 -8.84 11.78
C LYS A 17 6.39 -8.07 10.46
N SER A 18 5.86 -8.70 9.42
CA SER A 18 5.68 -8.08 8.10
C SER A 18 4.78 -6.85 8.17
N LEU A 19 3.70 -6.89 8.97
CA LEU A 19 2.81 -5.75 9.18
C LEU A 19 3.50 -4.59 9.93
N LYS A 20 4.30 -4.89 10.96
CA LYS A 20 5.10 -3.88 11.67
C LYS A 20 6.11 -3.21 10.75
N GLU A 21 6.76 -3.99 9.90
CA GLU A 21 7.71 -3.49 8.91
C GLU A 21 7.02 -2.66 7.82
N LEU A 22 5.88 -3.11 7.31
CA LEU A 22 5.07 -2.37 6.33
C LEU A 22 4.61 -1.03 6.90
N ARG A 23 4.17 -1.00 8.16
CA ARG A 23 3.83 0.23 8.85
C ARG A 23 5.02 1.18 8.92
N THR A 24 6.19 0.68 9.36
CA THR A 24 7.42 1.47 9.41
C THR A 24 7.79 2.03 8.04
N TYR A 25 7.63 1.23 6.98
CA TYR A 25 7.85 1.66 5.60
C TYR A 25 6.90 2.79 5.18
N ILE A 26 5.60 2.68 5.51
CA ILE A 26 4.59 3.73 5.27
C ILE A 26 4.98 5.00 6.04
N ASP A 27 5.27 4.89 7.33
CA ASP A 27 5.61 6.02 8.20
C ASP A 27 6.83 6.79 7.63
N ASN A 28 7.85 6.08 7.16
CA ASN A 28 9.02 6.68 6.51
C ASN A 28 8.67 7.36 5.19
N THR A 29 7.76 6.77 4.41
CA THR A 29 7.28 7.38 3.15
C THR A 29 6.59 8.71 3.45
N TYR A 30 5.73 8.76 4.47
CA TYR A 30 5.11 9.99 4.93
C TYR A 30 6.16 11.01 5.42
N GLN A 31 7.12 10.63 6.26
CA GLN A 31 8.16 11.57 6.73
C GLN A 31 8.93 12.22 5.57
N LEU A 32 9.25 11.46 4.52
CA LEU A 32 9.93 11.97 3.34
C LEU A 32 9.07 12.98 2.57
N HIS A 33 7.78 12.72 2.40
CA HIS A 33 6.85 13.60 1.68
C HIS A 33 6.50 14.88 2.45
N TYR A 34 6.24 14.77 3.76
CA TYR A 34 5.83 15.90 4.59
C TYR A 34 6.96 16.86 4.95
N SER A 35 8.22 16.48 4.70
CA SER A 35 9.37 17.35 4.91
C SER A 35 9.52 18.48 3.89
N LYS A 36 8.85 18.42 2.72
CA LYS A 36 9.12 19.38 1.63
C LYS A 36 7.94 19.97 0.85
N ASN A 37 6.73 19.40 0.84
CA ASN A 37 5.53 20.08 0.32
C ASN A 37 4.28 19.31 0.71
N ARG A 38 3.25 20.03 1.18
CA ARG A 38 2.03 19.48 1.84
C ARG A 38 1.01 18.83 0.89
N PHE A 39 1.39 18.45 -0.32
CA PHE A 39 0.52 17.75 -1.27
C PHE A 39 1.15 16.41 -1.62
N GLN A 40 0.50 15.30 -1.26
CA GLN A 40 0.94 14.01 -1.75
C GLN A 40 0.64 13.95 -3.25
N ALA A 41 1.62 13.59 -4.07
CA ALA A 41 1.38 13.36 -5.51
C ALA A 41 0.23 12.37 -5.75
N MET A 42 -0.02 11.47 -4.80
CA MET A 42 -1.14 10.55 -4.80
C MET A 42 -2.50 11.27 -4.71
N GLU A 43 -2.67 12.22 -3.80
CA GLU A 43 -3.92 13.00 -3.64
C GLU A 43 -4.28 13.69 -4.96
N PHE A 44 -3.30 14.33 -5.61
CA PHE A 44 -3.53 14.97 -6.90
C PHE A 44 -3.90 13.98 -8.01
N ILE A 45 -3.27 12.80 -8.04
CA ILE A 45 -3.57 11.75 -9.02
C ILE A 45 -4.99 11.20 -8.82
N GLU A 46 -5.41 11.08 -7.57
CA GLU A 46 -6.75 10.64 -7.17
C GLU A 46 -7.81 11.70 -7.52
N GLU A 47 -7.58 12.98 -7.20
CA GLU A 47 -8.44 14.10 -7.59
C GLU A 47 -8.64 14.17 -9.12
N CYS A 48 -7.65 13.75 -9.90
CA CYS A 48 -7.76 13.66 -11.36
C CYS A 48 -8.50 12.40 -11.87
N GLY A 49 -9.01 11.55 -10.97
CA GLY A 49 -9.69 10.30 -11.34
C GLY A 49 -8.75 9.21 -11.87
N HIS A 50 -7.47 9.24 -11.49
CA HIS A 50 -6.45 8.29 -11.96
C HIS A 50 -5.88 7.41 -10.84
N GLY A 51 -6.42 7.50 -9.62
CA GLY A 51 -5.92 6.78 -8.44
C GLY A 51 -5.88 5.26 -8.63
N SER A 52 -7.00 4.66 -9.03
CA SER A 52 -7.12 3.21 -9.23
C SER A 52 -6.13 2.67 -10.27
N GLY A 53 -6.09 3.30 -11.45
CA GLY A 53 -5.15 2.95 -12.52
C GLY A 53 -3.69 3.12 -12.10
N PHE A 54 -3.38 4.17 -11.34
CA PHE A 54 -2.03 4.42 -10.84
C PHE A 54 -1.58 3.35 -9.83
N CYS A 55 -2.43 3.00 -8.86
CA CYS A 55 -2.14 1.95 -7.89
C CYS A 55 -1.95 0.58 -8.56
N MET A 56 -2.89 0.17 -9.42
CA MET A 56 -2.82 -1.11 -10.12
C MET A 56 -1.62 -1.20 -11.07
N GLY A 57 -1.32 -0.12 -11.79
CA GLY A 57 -0.13 -0.03 -12.64
C GLY A 57 1.17 -0.20 -11.85
N ASN A 58 1.26 0.40 -10.65
CA ASN A 58 2.43 0.23 -9.78
C ASN A 58 2.54 -1.18 -9.22
N ILE A 59 1.43 -1.79 -8.79
CA ILE A 59 1.40 -3.20 -8.35
C ILE A 59 1.96 -4.10 -9.45
N LEU A 60 1.45 -3.96 -10.68
CA LEU A 60 1.90 -4.75 -11.83
C LEU A 60 3.39 -4.52 -12.11
N LYS A 61 3.84 -3.26 -12.11
CA LYS A 61 5.24 -2.88 -12.30
C LYS A 61 6.17 -3.59 -11.32
N TYR A 62 5.86 -3.57 -10.02
CA TYR A 62 6.71 -4.18 -8.99
C TYR A 62 6.60 -5.70 -8.97
N ALA A 63 5.43 -6.27 -9.29
CA ALA A 63 5.27 -7.70 -9.48
C ALA A 63 6.15 -8.23 -10.64
N GLN A 64 6.16 -7.53 -11.78
CA GLN A 64 7.00 -7.88 -12.92
C GLN A 64 8.49 -7.67 -12.65
N ARG A 65 8.84 -6.71 -11.78
CA ARG A 65 10.24 -6.39 -11.44
C ARG A 65 10.86 -7.43 -10.50
N TYR A 66 10.08 -7.98 -9.58
CA TYR A 66 10.55 -8.93 -8.58
C TYR A 66 11.17 -10.17 -9.24
N GLY A 67 12.42 -10.50 -8.87
CA GLY A 67 13.19 -11.58 -9.48
C GLY A 67 13.92 -11.20 -10.78
N ARG A 68 13.67 -10.01 -11.34
CA ARG A 68 14.35 -9.51 -12.55
C ARG A 68 15.38 -8.43 -12.25
N LYS A 69 14.97 -7.34 -11.58
CA LYS A 69 15.86 -6.20 -11.31
C LYS A 69 16.30 -6.20 -9.85
N GLY A 70 17.58 -6.52 -9.60
CA GLY A 70 18.12 -6.67 -8.24
C GLY A 70 17.73 -8.00 -7.60
N GLY A 71 17.39 -9.01 -8.40
CA GLY A 71 16.98 -10.33 -7.93
C GLY A 71 15.64 -10.30 -7.19
N LYS A 72 15.51 -11.14 -6.16
CA LYS A 72 14.32 -11.21 -5.30
C LYS A 72 14.31 -10.09 -4.25
N ASN A 73 14.25 -8.84 -4.72
CA ASN A 73 14.28 -7.68 -3.83
C ASN A 73 12.99 -7.56 -3.02
N LYS A 74 13.09 -7.66 -1.69
CA LYS A 74 11.97 -7.49 -0.75
C LYS A 74 11.29 -6.12 -0.86
N ASP A 75 12.01 -5.09 -1.28
CA ASP A 75 11.46 -3.74 -1.48
C ASP A 75 10.36 -3.69 -2.53
N ASP A 76 10.40 -4.57 -3.52
CA ASP A 76 9.35 -4.66 -4.54
C ASP A 76 8.07 -5.23 -3.91
N LEU A 77 8.18 -6.21 -3.00
CA LEU A 77 7.04 -6.76 -2.25
C LEU A 77 6.43 -5.73 -1.29
N MET A 78 7.27 -4.95 -0.59
CA MET A 78 6.78 -3.88 0.29
C MET A 78 6.03 -2.80 -0.50
N LYS A 79 6.49 -2.47 -1.71
CA LYS A 79 5.78 -1.54 -2.60
C LYS A 79 4.45 -2.10 -3.06
N ILE A 80 4.39 -3.38 -3.45
CA ILE A 80 3.13 -4.04 -3.81
C ILE A 80 2.12 -3.93 -2.67
N LEU A 81 2.53 -4.23 -1.43
CA LEU A 81 1.66 -4.13 -0.25
C LEU A 81 1.22 -2.69 0.02
N HIS A 82 2.13 -1.72 -0.10
CA HIS A 82 1.82 -0.30 0.10
C HIS A 82 0.81 0.22 -0.92
N TYR A 83 1.00 -0.06 -2.22
CA TYR A 83 0.02 0.29 -3.26
C TYR A 83 -1.29 -0.48 -3.10
N GLY A 84 -1.26 -1.71 -2.59
CA GLY A 84 -2.47 -2.46 -2.24
C GLY A 84 -3.28 -1.78 -1.14
N ILE A 85 -2.64 -1.25 -0.09
CA ILE A 85 -3.32 -0.49 0.97
C ILE A 85 -3.94 0.79 0.42
N MET A 86 -3.23 1.53 -0.44
CA MET A 86 -3.80 2.73 -1.08
C MET A 86 -4.97 2.38 -2.01
N MET A 87 -4.89 1.27 -2.75
CA MET A 87 -5.99 0.80 -3.59
C MET A 87 -7.22 0.42 -2.77
N LEU A 88 -7.06 -0.16 -1.58
CA LEU A 88 -8.18 -0.41 -0.68
C LEU A 88 -8.89 0.91 -0.31
N HIS A 89 -8.13 1.97 -0.01
CA HIS A 89 -8.74 3.28 0.28
C HIS A 89 -9.54 3.82 -0.92
N ILE A 90 -8.94 3.83 -2.11
CA ILE A 90 -9.61 4.26 -3.35
C ILE A 90 -10.87 3.45 -3.59
N HIS A 91 -10.80 2.12 -3.41
CA HIS A 91 -11.94 1.23 -3.64
C HIS A 91 -13.13 1.55 -2.73
N GLU A 92 -12.86 1.82 -1.44
CA GLU A 92 -13.93 2.21 -0.51
C GLU A 92 -14.55 3.55 -0.92
N GLN A 93 -13.75 4.53 -1.35
CA GLN A 93 -14.26 5.81 -1.84
C GLN A 93 -15.09 5.69 -3.12
N GLU A 94 -14.60 4.95 -4.11
CA GLU A 94 -15.33 4.67 -5.36
C GLU A 94 -16.66 3.93 -5.06
N SER A 95 -16.65 2.96 -4.15
CA SER A 95 -17.85 2.20 -3.77
C SER A 95 -18.88 3.05 -3.02
N GLU A 96 -18.44 4.04 -2.23
CA GLU A 96 -19.34 4.98 -1.55
C GLU A 96 -20.02 5.96 -2.52
N ASP A 97 -19.36 6.30 -3.63
CA ASP A 97 -19.88 7.22 -4.63
C ASP A 97 -20.83 6.55 -5.64
N GLU A 98 -20.71 5.24 -5.88
CA GLU A 98 -21.67 4.48 -6.70
C GLU A 98 -23.05 4.28 -6.02
N VAL A 99 -23.13 4.46 -4.70
CA VAL A 99 -24.36 4.26 -3.91
C VAL A 99 -25.13 5.58 -3.70
N LYS A 100 -24.58 6.72 -4.11
CA LYS A 100 -25.23 8.05 -4.06
C LYS A 100 -25.95 8.38 -5.36
#